data_AF-A0A7L0JL58-F1
#
_entry.id   AF-A0A7L0JL58-F1
#
_cell.length_a   1.000
_cell.length_b   1.000
_cell.length_c   1.000
_cell.angle_alpha   90.00
_cell.angle_beta   90.00
_cell.angle_gamma   90.00
#
_symmetry.space_group_name_H-M   'P 1'
#
loop_
_entity.id
_entity.type
_entity.pdbx_description
1 polymer ?
#
loop_
_entity_poly.entity_id
_entity_poly.type
_entity_poly.pdbx_seq_one_letter_code
_entity_poly.pdbx_strand_id
1 'polypeptide(L)'
;VFDFHQAVDGLQEVQRQAQEGKNIGTTKKGIGPTYSSKAARTGLRICDLLSDFDEFSSRFKNLAQQYKSMFPTLEIDIEGQLKKLKGYAEKIRPMVRDGVYFMYEALHGSPKKILVEGANAALLDIDFGTYPFVTSSNCTVGGVCTGLGIPPQHVGDVYGVVKAYTTRVGIGAFPTEQINEIGDLLQSRGHEWGVTTGRKRRCGWLDLVILKYAHMINGFTALALTKLDILDVLDEIKIGVAYKLGGKRIPYFP
;
A
#
# COMPACT_ATOMS: atom_id res chain seq x y z
N VAL A 1 8.61 10.93 -4.24
CA VAL A 1 9.05 9.82 -5.13
C VAL A 1 9.68 10.45 -6.36
N PHE A 2 10.91 10.07 -6.72
CA PHE A 2 11.58 10.58 -7.92
C PHE A 2 11.42 9.62 -9.11
N ASP A 3 11.64 10.09 -10.34
CA ASP A 3 11.43 9.28 -11.54
C ASP A 3 12.34 8.04 -11.56
N PHE A 4 13.59 8.18 -11.08
CA PHE A 4 14.51 7.05 -10.98
C PHE A 4 14.05 5.99 -9.96
N HIS A 5 13.28 6.35 -8.93
CA HIS A 5 12.66 5.34 -8.06
C HIS A 5 11.64 4.49 -8.82
N GLN A 6 10.87 5.09 -9.73
CA GLN A 6 9.90 4.36 -10.56
C GLN A 6 10.61 3.44 -11.55
N ALA A 7 11.69 3.92 -12.17
CA ALA A 7 12.51 3.13 -13.08
C ALA A 7 13.12 1.92 -12.37
N VAL A 8 13.71 2.11 -11.18
CA VAL A 8 14.30 1.04 -10.37
C VAL A 8 13.26 0.01 -9.93
N ASP A 9 12.06 0.44 -9.54
CA ASP A 9 10.96 -0.47 -9.18
C ASP A 9 10.62 -1.42 -10.34
N GLY A 10 10.57 -0.90 -11.57
CA GLY A 10 10.41 -1.71 -12.77
C GLY A 10 11.57 -2.66 -13.03
N LEU A 11 12.82 -2.20 -12.87
CA LEU A 11 14.02 -3.02 -13.06
C LEU A 11 14.10 -4.17 -12.05
N GLN A 12 13.79 -3.90 -10.78
CA GLN A 12 13.81 -4.90 -9.71
C GLN A 12 12.78 -6.01 -9.96
N GLU A 13 11.59 -5.68 -10.49
CA GLU A 13 10.59 -6.70 -10.85
C GLU A 13 11.09 -7.63 -11.96
N VAL A 14 11.73 -7.07 -13.00
CA VAL A 14 12.32 -7.87 -14.09
C VAL A 14 13.45 -8.76 -13.57
N GLN A 15 14.33 -8.20 -12.74
CA GLN A 15 15.45 -8.94 -12.17
C GLN A 15 14.99 -10.07 -11.25
N ARG A 16 14.03 -9.82 -10.34
CA ARG A 16 13.45 -10.86 -9.48
C ARG A 16 12.80 -11.97 -10.29
N GLN A 17 12.03 -11.61 -11.32
CA GLN A 17 11.41 -12.61 -12.18
C GLN A 17 12.45 -13.50 -12.88
N ALA A 18 13.56 -12.92 -13.34
CA ALA A 18 14.64 -13.67 -13.97
C ALA A 18 15.41 -14.58 -12.98
N GLN A 19 15.58 -14.15 -11.73
CA GLN A 19 16.38 -14.87 -10.73
C GLN A 19 15.57 -15.91 -9.94
N GLU A 20 14.35 -15.56 -9.55
CA GLU A 20 13.52 -16.34 -8.62
C GLU A 20 12.31 -16.99 -9.31
N GLY A 21 12.10 -16.73 -10.61
CA GLY A 21 10.95 -17.21 -11.37
C GLY A 21 9.62 -16.58 -10.94
N LYS A 22 9.66 -15.60 -10.01
CA LYS A 22 8.48 -14.94 -9.43
C LYS A 22 8.72 -13.44 -9.36
N ASN A 23 7.67 -12.67 -9.64
CA ASN A 23 7.63 -11.24 -9.38
C ASN A 23 6.72 -10.96 -8.17
N ILE A 24 6.89 -9.81 -7.53
CA ILE A 24 5.98 -9.37 -6.45
C ILE A 24 4.68 -8.86 -7.07
N GLY A 25 4.77 -8.28 -8.27
CA GLY A 25 3.67 -7.63 -8.96
C GLY A 25 3.51 -6.18 -8.53
N THR A 26 4.61 -5.46 -8.33
CA THR A 26 4.58 -4.05 -7.88
C THR A 26 3.78 -3.17 -8.84
N THR A 27 3.35 -2.01 -8.36
CA THR A 27 2.64 -1.01 -9.18
C THR A 27 3.58 -0.26 -10.13
N LYS A 28 4.90 -0.48 -10.02
CA LYS A 28 5.95 0.26 -10.75
C LYS A 28 5.86 1.78 -10.54
N LYS A 29 5.41 2.19 -9.36
CA LYS A 29 5.25 3.59 -8.94
C LYS A 29 6.40 4.08 -8.07
N GLY A 30 7.46 3.28 -7.89
CA GLY A 30 8.65 3.69 -7.14
C GLY A 30 8.46 3.74 -5.63
N ILE A 31 7.40 3.10 -5.12
CA ILE A 31 7.06 3.12 -3.69
C ILE A 31 8.14 2.39 -2.90
N GLY A 32 8.43 1.13 -3.24
CA GLY A 32 9.46 0.33 -2.59
C GLY A 32 10.82 1.02 -2.56
N PRO A 33 11.40 1.40 -3.71
CA PRO A 33 12.68 2.10 -3.74
C PRO A 33 12.70 3.40 -2.93
N THR A 34 11.61 4.18 -2.95
CA THR A 34 11.52 5.40 -2.11
C THR A 34 11.54 5.07 -0.61
N TYR A 35 10.82 4.03 -0.18
CA TYR A 35 10.85 3.57 1.21
C TYR A 35 12.21 3.00 1.61
N SER A 36 12.93 2.33 0.70
CA SER A 36 14.32 1.92 0.93
C SER A 36 15.24 3.13 1.14
N SER A 37 15.10 4.19 0.34
CA SER A 37 15.82 5.46 0.55
C SER A 37 15.48 6.12 1.90
N LYS A 38 14.21 6.06 2.32
CA LYS A 38 13.77 6.53 3.65
C LYS A 38 14.47 5.73 4.76
N ALA A 39 14.45 4.40 4.68
CA ALA A 39 15.09 3.53 5.66
C ALA A 39 16.62 3.70 5.70
N ALA A 40 17.25 3.90 4.53
CA ALA A 40 18.68 4.18 4.41
C ALA A 40 19.06 5.58 4.94
N ARG A 41 18.07 6.47 5.16
CA ARG A 41 18.26 7.89 5.54
C ARG A 41 18.99 8.72 4.47
N THR A 42 18.95 8.26 3.22
CA THR A 42 19.53 8.95 2.05
C THR A 42 18.47 9.66 1.22
N GLY A 43 17.19 9.38 1.47
CA GLY A 43 16.07 10.01 0.78
C GLY A 43 15.91 11.51 1.06
N LEU A 44 15.11 12.15 0.20
CA LEU A 44 14.75 13.57 0.28
C LEU A 44 13.25 13.72 0.54
N ARG A 45 12.88 14.78 1.26
CA ARG A 45 11.52 15.13 1.66
C ARG A 45 11.10 16.46 1.04
N ILE A 46 9.82 16.79 1.17
CA ILE A 46 9.26 18.07 0.68
C ILE A 46 9.94 19.28 1.35
N CYS A 47 10.28 19.17 2.64
CA CYS A 47 11.01 20.25 3.32
C CYS A 47 12.39 20.49 2.72
N ASP A 48 13.09 19.44 2.27
CA ASP A 48 14.39 19.58 1.60
C ASP A 48 14.23 20.29 0.25
N LEU A 49 13.18 19.95 -0.53
CA LEU A 49 12.89 20.57 -1.83
C LEU A 49 12.58 22.07 -1.72
N LEU A 50 11.94 22.49 -0.62
CA LEU A 50 11.51 23.88 -0.43
C LEU A 50 12.52 24.77 0.30
N SER A 51 13.59 24.18 0.83
CA SER A 51 14.71 24.87 1.49
C SER A 51 15.66 25.49 0.44
N ASP A 52 16.96 25.46 0.69
CA ASP A 52 17.99 25.79 -0.30
C ASP A 52 18.00 24.78 -1.44
N PHE A 53 17.69 25.27 -2.64
CA PHE A 53 17.61 24.46 -3.84
C PHE A 53 18.98 23.94 -4.31
N ASP A 54 20.07 24.64 -3.99
CA ASP A 54 21.41 24.21 -4.37
C ASP A 54 21.86 23.01 -3.51
N GLU A 55 21.62 23.07 -2.19
CA GLU A 55 21.81 21.93 -1.29
C GLU A 55 20.93 20.73 -1.70
N PHE A 56 19.64 20.98 -1.96
CA PHE A 56 18.72 19.95 -2.47
C PHE A 56 19.26 19.30 -3.75
N SER A 57 19.72 20.10 -4.70
CA SER A 57 20.24 19.62 -5.98
C SER A 57 21.48 18.76 -5.80
N SER A 58 22.39 19.16 -4.92
CA SER A 58 23.58 18.37 -4.56
C SER A 58 23.19 17.01 -3.97
N ARG A 59 22.27 16.99 -2.99
CA ARG A 59 21.81 15.74 -2.37
C ARG A 59 21.04 14.86 -3.36
N PHE A 60 20.25 15.44 -4.26
CA PHE A 60 19.56 14.71 -5.32
C PHE A 60 20.53 14.03 -6.28
N LYS A 61 21.60 14.74 -6.69
CA LYS A 61 22.67 14.20 -7.53
C LYS A 61 23.36 13.01 -6.87
N ASN A 62 23.69 13.14 -5.59
CA ASN A 62 24.31 12.05 -4.81
C ASN A 62 23.41 10.82 -4.73
N LEU A 63 22.12 11.01 -4.45
CA LEU A 63 21.15 9.92 -4.40
C LEU A 63 21.00 9.23 -5.77
N ALA A 64 20.86 10.01 -6.85
CA ALA A 64 20.78 9.50 -8.21
C ALA A 64 22.03 8.69 -8.58
N GLN A 65 23.22 9.16 -8.21
CA GLN A 65 24.47 8.45 -8.45
C GLN A 65 24.55 7.12 -7.70
N GLN A 66 24.10 7.07 -6.45
CA GLN A 66 24.00 5.81 -5.69
C GLN A 66 23.09 4.80 -6.41
N TYR A 67 21.95 5.25 -6.93
CA TYR A 67 21.07 4.38 -7.72
C TYR A 67 21.73 3.91 -9.02
N LYS A 68 22.45 4.77 -9.75
CA LYS A 68 23.23 4.35 -10.94
C LYS A 68 24.30 3.31 -10.59
N SER A 69 24.98 3.45 -9.45
CA SER A 69 25.97 2.47 -9.00
C SER A 69 25.35 1.12 -8.65
N MET A 70 24.16 1.09 -8.07
CA MET A 70 23.43 -0.15 -7.77
C MET A 70 22.78 -0.78 -9.01
N PHE A 71 22.38 0.04 -9.99
CA PHE A 71 21.68 -0.38 -11.20
C PHE A 71 22.40 0.20 -12.42
N PRO A 72 23.44 -0.49 -12.95
CA PRO A 72 24.28 0.06 -14.04
C PRO A 72 23.53 0.37 -15.33
N THR A 73 22.37 -0.25 -15.56
CA THR A 73 21.50 -0.01 -16.73
C THR A 73 20.52 1.15 -16.54
N LEU A 74 20.53 1.80 -15.37
CA LEU A 74 19.62 2.89 -15.04
C LEU A 74 20.10 4.21 -15.65
N GLU A 75 19.35 4.68 -16.63
CA GLU A 75 19.52 6.02 -17.17
C GLU A 75 18.74 7.06 -16.36
N ILE A 76 19.40 8.17 -16.04
CA ILE A 76 18.80 9.30 -15.29
C ILE A 76 19.23 10.60 -15.95
N ASP A 77 18.25 11.34 -16.48
CA ASP A 77 18.37 12.75 -16.84
C ASP A 77 18.28 13.61 -15.57
N ILE A 78 19.42 13.78 -14.91
CA ILE A 78 19.52 14.50 -13.63
C ILE A 78 19.10 15.96 -13.79
N GLU A 79 19.66 16.67 -14.77
CA GLU A 79 19.42 18.10 -14.95
C GLU A 79 17.96 18.38 -15.38
N GLY A 80 17.38 17.56 -16.26
CA GLY A 80 15.97 17.67 -16.63
C GLY A 80 15.03 17.38 -15.46
N GLN A 81 15.33 16.38 -14.61
CA GLN A 81 14.55 16.12 -13.40
C GLN A 81 14.66 17.25 -12.37
N LEU A 82 15.86 17.78 -12.13
CA LEU A 82 16.05 18.94 -11.25
C LEU A 82 15.30 20.17 -11.75
N LYS A 83 15.33 20.45 -13.06
CA LYS A 83 14.55 21.55 -13.66
C LYS A 83 13.05 21.38 -13.43
N LYS A 84 12.52 20.17 -13.59
CA LYS A 84 11.10 19.86 -13.30
C LYS A 84 10.79 20.04 -11.82
N LEU A 85 11.64 19.52 -10.93
CA LEU A 85 11.48 19.63 -9.48
C LEU A 85 11.50 21.09 -9.00
N LYS A 86 12.35 21.93 -9.59
CA LYS A 86 12.34 23.39 -9.33
C LYS A 86 10.99 24.02 -9.68
N GLY A 87 10.43 23.64 -10.84
CA GLY A 87 9.10 24.07 -11.24
C GLY A 87 7.98 23.56 -10.31
N TYR A 88 8.12 22.35 -9.75
CA TYR A 88 7.17 21.83 -8.76
C TYR A 88 7.31 22.51 -7.39
N ALA A 89 8.53 22.87 -6.98
CA ALA A 89 8.78 23.55 -5.71
C ALA A 89 7.92 24.82 -5.61
N GLU A 90 7.91 25.65 -6.65
CA GLU A 90 7.10 26.89 -6.66
C GLU A 90 5.60 26.63 -6.61
N LYS A 91 5.12 25.59 -7.31
CA LYS A 91 3.69 25.23 -7.31
C LYS A 91 3.23 24.67 -5.98
N ILE A 92 4.07 23.89 -5.30
CA ILE A 92 3.70 23.21 -4.05
C ILE A 92 3.91 24.09 -2.81
N ARG A 93 4.86 25.03 -2.87
CA ARG A 93 5.21 25.94 -1.76
C ARG A 93 4.02 26.51 -0.97
N PRO A 94 2.96 27.06 -1.58
CA PRO A 94 1.84 27.63 -0.82
C PRO A 94 0.98 26.60 -0.06
N MET A 95 1.08 25.31 -0.40
CA MET A 95 0.32 24.23 0.22
C MET A 95 1.07 23.55 1.38
N VAL A 96 2.39 23.68 1.43
CA VAL A 96 3.22 22.98 2.41
C VAL A 96 3.19 23.70 3.75
N ARG A 97 3.02 22.91 4.82
CA ARG A 97 3.01 23.36 6.21
C ARG A 97 3.77 22.37 7.07
N ASP A 98 4.09 22.76 8.31
CA ASP A 98 4.45 21.79 9.33
C ASP A 98 3.25 20.87 9.60
N GLY A 99 3.38 19.60 9.21
CA GLY A 99 2.29 18.64 9.29
C GLY A 99 1.90 18.29 10.72
N VAL A 100 2.87 18.23 11.64
CA VAL A 100 2.63 17.86 13.04
C VAL A 100 1.89 18.98 13.75
N TYR A 101 2.36 20.22 13.63
CA TYR A 101 1.70 21.38 14.21
C TYR A 101 0.32 21.61 13.59
N PHE A 102 0.18 21.42 12.27
CA PHE A 102 -1.12 21.49 11.60
C PHE A 102 -2.13 20.50 12.19
N MET A 103 -1.73 19.25 12.40
CA MET A 103 -2.59 18.23 13.00
C MET A 103 -2.86 18.51 14.47
N TYR A 104 -1.87 18.97 15.23
CA TYR A 104 -2.03 19.36 16.62
C TYR A 104 -3.09 20.45 16.78
N GLU A 105 -3.00 21.54 16.02
CA GLU A 105 -3.99 22.63 16.00
C GLU A 105 -5.37 22.14 15.56
N ALA A 106 -5.44 21.23 14.59
CA ALA A 106 -6.69 20.66 14.14
C ALA A 106 -7.40 19.80 15.20
N LEU A 107 -6.63 19.15 16.08
CA LEU A 107 -7.14 18.30 17.16
C LEU A 107 -7.49 19.08 18.44
N HIS A 108 -6.74 20.14 18.76
CA HIS A 108 -6.88 20.88 20.03
C HIS A 108 -7.63 22.21 19.91
N GLY A 109 -7.86 22.69 18.69
CA GLY A 109 -8.64 23.90 18.43
C GLY A 109 -10.14 23.69 18.55
N SER A 110 -10.91 24.40 17.72
CA SER A 110 -12.35 24.16 17.64
C SER A 110 -12.64 22.71 17.21
N PRO A 111 -13.74 22.09 17.68
CA PRO A 111 -14.06 20.71 17.34
C PRO A 111 -14.12 20.50 15.82
N LYS A 112 -13.25 19.63 15.30
CA LYS A 112 -13.21 19.23 13.90
C LYS A 112 -13.47 17.74 13.76
N LYS A 113 -14.13 17.37 12.67
CA LYS A 113 -14.23 15.97 12.22
C LYS A 113 -13.12 15.73 11.21
N ILE A 114 -12.17 14.87 11.56
CA ILE A 114 -11.05 14.49 10.70
C ILE A 114 -11.29 13.07 10.23
N LEU A 115 -11.33 12.88 8.92
CA LEU A 115 -11.40 11.57 8.29
C LEU A 115 -10.02 11.22 7.73
N VAL A 116 -9.48 10.07 8.11
CA VAL A 116 -8.22 9.55 7.58
C VAL A 116 -8.53 8.42 6.61
N GLU A 117 -8.11 8.57 5.35
CA GLU A 117 -8.25 7.53 4.34
C GLU A 117 -7.06 6.55 4.44
N GLY A 118 -7.36 5.31 4.83
CA GLY A 118 -6.37 4.23 4.83
C GLY A 118 -5.99 3.82 3.42
N ALA A 119 -4.68 3.69 3.16
CA ALA A 119 -4.19 3.17 1.89
C ALA A 119 -4.13 1.63 1.89
N ASN A 120 -4.45 1.03 0.74
CA ASN A 120 -4.39 -0.42 0.51
C ASN A 120 -5.30 -1.22 1.46
N ALA A 121 -4.77 -2.22 2.16
CA ALA A 121 -5.52 -3.12 3.04
C ALA A 121 -4.58 -3.82 4.05
N ALA A 122 -5.13 -4.34 5.14
CA ALA A 122 -4.35 -4.99 6.21
C ALA A 122 -3.44 -6.12 5.72
N LEU A 123 -3.90 -6.97 4.79
CA LEU A 123 -3.07 -8.06 4.25
C LEU A 123 -1.99 -7.61 3.25
N LEU A 124 -1.95 -6.31 2.92
CA LEU A 124 -0.88 -5.67 2.14
C LEU A 124 0.07 -4.88 3.03
N ASP A 125 -0.15 -4.83 4.35
CA ASP A 125 0.74 -4.17 5.30
C ASP A 125 2.15 -4.79 5.26
N ILE A 126 3.20 -3.97 5.38
CA ILE A 126 4.59 -4.42 5.32
C ILE A 126 4.96 -5.42 6.44
N ASP A 127 4.37 -5.25 7.63
CA ASP A 127 4.69 -6.07 8.81
C ASP A 127 3.66 -7.20 8.98
N PHE A 128 2.39 -6.88 8.76
CA PHE A 128 1.28 -7.79 9.09
C PHE A 128 0.66 -8.46 7.87
N GLY A 129 1.04 -8.08 6.66
CA GLY A 129 0.49 -8.63 5.44
C GLY A 129 1.07 -9.98 5.04
N THR A 130 0.64 -10.49 3.88
CA THR A 130 1.17 -11.74 3.31
C THR A 130 2.55 -11.56 2.69
N TYR A 131 3.56 -11.26 3.52
CA TYR A 131 4.92 -11.03 3.08
C TYR A 131 5.47 -12.22 2.24
N PRO A 132 6.20 -11.98 1.14
CA PRO A 132 6.68 -10.69 0.61
C PRO A 132 5.70 -9.98 -0.32
N PHE A 133 4.48 -10.50 -0.51
CA PHE A 133 3.49 -9.97 -1.45
C PHE A 133 2.65 -8.85 -0.80
N VAL A 134 3.33 -7.79 -0.38
CA VAL A 134 2.80 -6.67 0.40
C VAL A 134 3.26 -5.34 -0.20
N THR A 135 2.71 -4.23 0.28
CA THR A 135 3.28 -2.89 0.01
C THR A 135 4.43 -2.60 0.98
N SER A 136 5.12 -1.47 0.79
CA SER A 136 6.26 -1.06 1.62
C SER A 136 5.88 -0.13 2.77
N SER A 137 4.58 -0.07 3.13
CA SER A 137 4.03 0.83 4.14
C SER A 137 3.14 0.09 5.12
N ASN A 138 2.93 0.70 6.29
CA ASN A 138 1.90 0.25 7.21
C ASN A 138 0.53 0.70 6.69
N CYS A 139 -0.36 -0.27 6.48
CA CYS A 139 -1.73 -0.12 6.00
C CYS A 139 -2.75 -0.36 7.12
N THR A 140 -2.26 -0.50 8.34
CA THR A 140 -3.02 -0.75 9.56
C THR A 140 -3.12 0.52 10.41
N VAL A 141 -3.94 0.49 11.46
CA VAL A 141 -4.26 1.65 12.31
C VAL A 141 -3.01 2.34 12.89
N GLY A 142 -1.93 1.59 13.16
CA GLY A 142 -0.66 2.17 13.62
C GLY A 142 -0.01 3.13 12.62
N GLY A 143 -0.29 2.95 11.32
CA GLY A 143 0.12 3.85 10.25
C GLY A 143 -0.52 5.24 10.36
N VAL A 144 -1.69 5.37 11.01
CA VAL A 144 -2.32 6.67 11.26
C VAL A 144 -1.47 7.51 12.22
N CYS A 145 -1.06 6.92 13.34
CA CYS A 145 -0.23 7.60 14.34
C CYS A 145 1.12 8.02 13.75
N THR A 146 1.83 7.08 13.13
CA THR A 146 3.18 7.31 12.60
C THR A 146 3.18 8.16 11.32
N GLY A 147 2.12 8.12 10.52
CA GLY A 147 1.98 8.88 9.28
C GLY A 147 1.54 10.33 9.48
N LEU A 148 0.74 10.61 10.52
CA LEU A 148 0.22 11.96 10.80
C LEU A 148 0.89 12.64 11.99
N GLY A 149 1.68 11.92 12.79
CA GLY A 149 2.31 12.46 14.00
C GLY A 149 1.31 12.73 15.12
N ILE A 150 0.25 11.92 15.20
CA ILE A 150 -0.78 12.03 16.24
C ILE A 150 -0.65 10.89 17.25
N PRO A 151 -0.92 11.12 18.54
CA PRO A 151 -0.82 10.06 19.54
C PRO A 151 -2.09 9.21 19.57
N PRO A 152 -2.02 7.92 19.97
CA PRO A 152 -3.08 6.94 19.76
C PRO A 152 -4.42 7.31 20.43
N GLN A 153 -4.43 8.08 21.51
CA GLN A 153 -5.65 8.55 22.16
C GLN A 153 -6.50 9.51 21.29
N HIS A 154 -5.95 10.02 20.18
CA HIS A 154 -6.69 10.81 19.20
C HIS A 154 -7.21 9.99 18.02
N VAL A 155 -7.00 8.67 18.02
CA VAL A 155 -7.62 7.76 17.06
C VAL A 155 -8.98 7.32 17.64
N GLY A 156 -10.05 7.80 17.02
CA GLY A 156 -11.43 7.49 17.40
C GLY A 156 -11.95 6.25 16.67
N ASP A 157 -13.04 6.42 15.93
CA ASP A 157 -13.67 5.32 15.20
C ASP A 157 -12.76 4.77 14.09
N VAL A 158 -12.53 3.45 14.13
CA VAL A 158 -11.81 2.71 13.10
C VAL A 158 -12.79 1.78 12.39
N TYR A 159 -13.03 2.03 11.11
CA TYR A 159 -13.98 1.27 10.30
C TYR A 159 -13.25 0.24 9.43
N GLY A 160 -13.63 -1.04 9.54
CA GLY A 160 -13.14 -2.10 8.66
C GLY A 160 -13.97 -2.19 7.39
N VAL A 161 -13.41 -1.83 6.24
CA VAL A 161 -14.08 -2.00 4.94
C VAL A 161 -13.85 -3.42 4.45
N VAL A 162 -14.92 -4.22 4.42
CA VAL A 162 -14.88 -5.64 4.10
C VAL A 162 -15.73 -5.89 2.87
N LYS A 163 -15.22 -6.68 1.92
CA LYS A 163 -16.01 -7.12 0.78
C LYS A 163 -16.72 -8.42 1.14
N ALA A 164 -17.94 -8.62 0.64
CA ALA A 164 -18.73 -9.84 0.89
C ALA A 164 -18.08 -11.13 0.37
N TYR A 165 -17.03 -11.02 -0.43
CA TYR A 165 -16.17 -12.09 -0.92
C TYR A 165 -14.72 -11.57 -0.99
N THR A 166 -13.74 -12.46 -1.11
CA THR A 166 -12.32 -12.08 -1.08
C THR A 166 -11.77 -11.88 -2.48
N THR A 167 -10.91 -10.88 -2.65
CA THR A 167 -10.21 -10.64 -3.92
C THR A 167 -8.75 -10.32 -3.70
N ARG A 168 -7.87 -10.77 -4.61
CA ARG A 168 -6.43 -10.51 -4.56
C ARG A 168 -5.89 -10.22 -5.96
N VAL A 169 -4.92 -9.31 -6.04
CA VAL A 169 -4.11 -9.11 -7.25
C VAL A 169 -2.70 -9.64 -7.00
N GLY A 170 -2.12 -10.28 -8.00
CA GLY A 170 -0.74 -10.76 -7.95
C GLY A 170 -0.61 -12.15 -7.31
N ILE A 171 0.65 -12.51 -7.09
CA ILE A 171 1.06 -13.82 -6.59
C ILE A 171 0.82 -13.89 -5.07
N GLY A 172 0.82 -15.11 -4.52
CA GLY A 172 0.72 -15.38 -3.09
C GLY A 172 -0.41 -16.36 -2.76
N ALA A 173 -0.36 -16.91 -1.55
CA ALA A 173 -1.40 -17.83 -1.08
C ALA A 173 -2.77 -17.15 -1.03
N PHE A 174 -3.80 -17.90 -1.37
CA PHE A 174 -5.18 -17.44 -1.29
C PHE A 174 -6.08 -18.63 -0.91
N PRO A 175 -6.27 -18.88 0.40
CA PRO A 175 -6.90 -20.12 0.89
C PRO A 175 -8.33 -20.37 0.40
N THR A 176 -9.11 -19.32 0.16
CA THR A 176 -10.50 -19.43 -0.33
C THR A 176 -10.65 -19.15 -1.82
N GLU A 177 -9.55 -19.08 -2.57
CA GLU A 177 -9.60 -18.85 -4.01
C GLU A 177 -10.47 -19.90 -4.72
N GLN A 178 -11.27 -19.43 -5.67
CA GLN A 178 -12.11 -20.28 -6.50
C GLN A 178 -11.58 -20.24 -7.94
N ILE A 179 -11.00 -21.35 -8.39
CA ILE A 179 -10.52 -21.55 -9.77
C ILE A 179 -11.57 -22.40 -10.50
N ASN A 180 -12.78 -21.86 -10.60
CA ASN A 180 -13.97 -22.50 -11.15
C ASN A 180 -15.01 -21.43 -11.53
N GLU A 181 -16.21 -21.86 -11.93
CA GLU A 181 -17.31 -21.01 -12.37
C GLU A 181 -17.74 -19.96 -11.33
N ILE A 182 -17.59 -20.26 -10.03
CA ILE A 182 -17.89 -19.30 -8.95
C ILE A 182 -16.87 -18.15 -8.98
N GLY A 183 -15.58 -18.46 -9.13
CA GLY A 183 -14.54 -17.44 -9.22
C GLY A 183 -14.75 -16.49 -10.39
N ASP A 184 -15.12 -17.03 -11.55
CA ASP A 184 -15.44 -16.27 -12.76
C ASP A 184 -16.70 -15.41 -12.59
N LEU A 185 -17.73 -15.93 -11.90
CA LEU A 185 -18.95 -15.20 -11.58
C LEU A 185 -18.69 -14.01 -10.65
N LEU A 186 -17.96 -14.23 -9.56
CA LEU A 186 -17.58 -13.17 -8.61
C LEU A 186 -16.72 -12.10 -9.30
N GLN A 187 -15.80 -12.53 -10.17
CA GLN A 187 -14.93 -11.62 -10.91
C GLN A 187 -15.72 -10.76 -11.89
N SER A 188 -16.63 -11.37 -12.67
CA SER A 188 -17.42 -10.69 -13.70
C SER A 188 -18.44 -9.74 -13.10
N ARG A 189 -19.33 -10.21 -12.21
CA ARG A 189 -20.34 -9.36 -11.56
C ARG A 189 -19.69 -8.26 -10.72
N GLY A 190 -18.61 -8.59 -10.03
CA GLY A 190 -17.88 -7.64 -9.19
C GLY A 190 -17.02 -6.63 -9.94
N HIS A 191 -16.88 -6.76 -11.27
CA HIS A 191 -15.92 -6.01 -12.08
C HIS A 191 -14.50 -6.02 -11.49
N GLU A 192 -14.02 -7.21 -11.13
CA GLU A 192 -12.76 -7.39 -10.41
C GLU A 192 -11.56 -7.39 -11.37
N TRP A 193 -11.26 -6.19 -11.88
CA TRP A 193 -10.13 -5.89 -12.74
C TRP A 193 -9.40 -4.65 -12.23
N GLY A 194 -8.08 -4.60 -12.44
CA GLY A 194 -7.29 -3.40 -12.16
C GLY A 194 -7.66 -2.27 -13.14
N VAL A 195 -8.11 -1.13 -12.62
CA VAL A 195 -8.57 0.01 -13.44
C VAL A 195 -7.52 0.51 -14.43
N THR A 196 -6.25 0.56 -14.02
CA THR A 196 -5.16 1.03 -14.89
C THR A 196 -4.53 -0.09 -15.71
N THR A 197 -4.43 -1.31 -15.16
CA THR A 197 -3.67 -2.40 -15.79
C THR A 197 -4.52 -3.41 -16.55
N GLY A 198 -5.84 -3.40 -16.39
CA GLY A 198 -6.75 -4.43 -16.91
C GLY A 198 -6.62 -5.82 -16.29
N ARG A 199 -5.56 -6.08 -15.49
CA ARG A 199 -5.31 -7.36 -14.84
C ARG A 199 -6.51 -7.82 -14.01
N LYS A 200 -6.98 -9.03 -14.31
CA LYS A 200 -8.01 -9.75 -13.55
C LYS A 200 -7.56 -9.98 -12.10
N ARG A 201 -8.45 -9.78 -11.13
CA ARG A 201 -8.22 -10.15 -9.74
C ARG A 201 -8.64 -11.60 -9.52
N ARG A 202 -7.85 -12.32 -8.74
CA ARG A 202 -8.23 -13.63 -8.19
C ARG A 202 -9.40 -13.42 -7.25
N CYS A 203 -10.39 -14.29 -7.29
CA CYS A 203 -11.63 -14.18 -6.50
C CYS A 203 -11.84 -15.46 -5.69
N GLY A 204 -12.45 -15.31 -4.52
CA GLY A 204 -12.67 -16.42 -3.60
C GLY A 204 -13.74 -16.09 -2.57
N TRP A 205 -14.13 -17.09 -1.79
CA TRP A 205 -15.13 -16.93 -0.73
C TRP A 205 -14.66 -15.95 0.37
N LEU A 206 -15.61 -15.39 1.12
CA LEU A 206 -15.29 -14.60 2.31
C LEU A 206 -14.48 -15.45 3.29
N ASP A 207 -13.43 -14.88 3.85
CA ASP A 207 -12.55 -15.55 4.79
C ASP A 207 -12.57 -14.85 6.16
N LEU A 208 -13.09 -15.54 7.17
CA LEU A 208 -13.17 -15.02 8.53
C LEU A 208 -11.86 -15.15 9.31
N VAL A 209 -10.93 -16.01 8.88
CA VAL A 209 -9.61 -16.10 9.54
C VAL A 209 -8.84 -14.82 9.29
N ILE A 210 -8.79 -14.35 8.04
CA ILE A 210 -8.13 -13.08 7.70
C ILE A 210 -8.87 -11.88 8.25
N LEU A 211 -10.21 -11.92 8.31
CA LEU A 211 -11.00 -10.80 8.86
C LEU A 211 -10.77 -10.65 10.37
N LYS A 212 -10.77 -11.76 11.12
CA LYS A 212 -10.43 -11.76 12.55
C LYS A 212 -9.00 -11.30 12.77
N TYR A 213 -8.05 -11.75 11.96
CA TYR A 213 -6.67 -11.30 12.01
C TYR A 213 -6.54 -9.78 11.79
N ALA A 214 -7.19 -9.25 10.74
CA ALA A 214 -7.22 -7.82 10.49
C ALA A 214 -7.86 -7.04 11.66
N HIS A 215 -8.90 -7.58 12.30
CA HIS A 215 -9.51 -6.97 13.47
C HIS A 215 -8.58 -6.98 14.69
N MET A 216 -7.84 -8.07 14.95
CA MET A 216 -6.87 -8.13 16.05
C MET A 216 -5.80 -7.03 15.96
N ILE A 217 -5.41 -6.64 14.75
CA ILE A 217 -4.42 -5.60 14.52
C ILE A 217 -5.03 -4.20 14.59
N ASN A 218 -6.21 -4.02 13.97
CA ASN A 218 -6.78 -2.69 13.75
C ASN A 218 -7.80 -2.24 14.81
N GLY A 219 -8.34 -3.16 15.62
CA GLY A 219 -9.34 -2.85 16.64
C GLY A 219 -10.60 -2.21 16.06
N PHE A 220 -11.15 -2.76 14.97
CA PHE A 220 -12.31 -2.16 14.29
C PHE A 220 -13.49 -1.92 15.25
N THR A 221 -14.00 -0.70 15.22
CA THR A 221 -15.20 -0.25 15.96
C THR A 221 -16.50 -0.60 15.24
N ALA A 222 -16.46 -0.62 13.90
CA ALA A 222 -17.56 -1.04 13.05
C ALA A 222 -17.04 -1.56 11.70
N LEU A 223 -17.90 -2.23 10.95
CA LEU A 223 -17.57 -2.77 9.63
C LEU A 223 -18.49 -2.17 8.56
N ALA A 224 -17.92 -1.89 7.39
CA ALA A 224 -18.67 -1.61 6.17
C ALA A 224 -18.59 -2.83 5.25
N LEU A 225 -19.64 -3.64 5.22
CA LEU A 225 -19.73 -4.79 4.31
C LEU A 225 -20.19 -4.31 2.93
N THR A 226 -19.35 -4.51 1.93
CA THR A 226 -19.53 -4.00 0.58
C THR A 226 -19.76 -5.12 -0.43
N LYS A 227 -20.39 -4.79 -1.56
CA LYS A 227 -20.63 -5.69 -2.69
C LYS A 227 -21.43 -6.95 -2.34
N LEU A 228 -22.41 -6.79 -1.44
CA LEU A 228 -23.30 -7.90 -1.06
C LEU A 228 -24.18 -8.34 -2.24
N ASP A 229 -24.61 -7.39 -3.06
CA ASP A 229 -25.40 -7.54 -4.30
C ASP A 229 -24.77 -8.46 -5.36
N ILE A 230 -23.46 -8.67 -5.27
CA ILE A 230 -22.74 -9.58 -6.15
C ILE A 230 -23.15 -11.03 -5.89
N LEU A 231 -23.55 -11.35 -4.66
CA LEU A 231 -23.90 -12.69 -4.21
C LEU A 231 -25.39 -13.04 -4.44
N ASP A 232 -26.23 -12.09 -4.85
CA ASP A 232 -27.69 -12.27 -5.02
C ASP A 232 -28.11 -13.39 -5.98
N VAL A 233 -27.20 -13.85 -6.83
CA VAL A 233 -27.45 -14.88 -7.85
C VAL A 233 -27.01 -16.29 -7.44
N LEU A 234 -26.46 -16.45 -6.24
CA LEU A 234 -25.95 -17.72 -5.74
C LEU A 234 -27.00 -18.37 -4.84
N ASP A 235 -27.32 -19.64 -5.12
CA ASP A 235 -28.22 -20.43 -4.26
C ASP A 235 -27.58 -20.75 -2.89
N GLU A 236 -26.25 -20.90 -2.86
CA GLU A 236 -25.47 -21.18 -1.66
C GLU A 236 -24.18 -20.33 -1.64
N ILE A 237 -23.87 -19.75 -0.48
CA ILE A 237 -22.66 -18.97 -0.23
C ILE A 237 -21.80 -19.69 0.81
N LYS A 238 -20.54 -19.96 0.48
CA LYS A 238 -19.58 -20.55 1.42
C LYS A 238 -18.73 -19.46 2.09
N ILE A 239 -18.34 -19.71 3.33
CA ILE A 239 -17.50 -18.82 4.12
C ILE A 239 -16.38 -19.64 4.78
N GLY A 240 -15.13 -19.20 4.61
CA GLY A 240 -13.97 -19.78 5.28
C GLY A 240 -13.95 -19.41 6.75
N VAL A 241 -14.24 -20.35 7.65
CA VAL A 241 -14.36 -20.08 9.11
C VAL A 241 -13.13 -20.48 9.93
N ALA A 242 -12.25 -21.31 9.37
CA ALA A 242 -11.09 -21.86 10.06
C ALA A 242 -10.07 -22.42 9.06
N TYR A 243 -8.79 -22.38 9.43
CA TYR A 243 -7.73 -23.09 8.73
C TYR A 243 -7.33 -24.37 9.46
N LYS A 244 -6.88 -25.35 8.68
CA LYS A 244 -6.26 -26.58 9.18
C LYS A 244 -4.86 -26.73 8.59
N LEU A 245 -3.88 -26.98 9.44
CA LEU A 245 -2.49 -27.26 9.06
C LEU A 245 -2.10 -28.63 9.60
N GLY A 246 -1.68 -29.55 8.72
CA GLY A 246 -1.41 -30.94 9.11
C GLY A 246 -2.63 -31.64 9.75
N GLY A 247 -3.84 -31.34 9.27
CA GLY A 247 -5.09 -31.88 9.81
C GLY A 247 -5.60 -31.20 11.09
N LYS A 248 -4.78 -30.38 11.76
CA LYS A 248 -5.15 -29.70 13.02
C LYS A 248 -5.66 -28.29 12.75
N ARG A 249 -6.74 -27.90 13.42
CA ARG A 249 -7.26 -26.52 13.38
C ARG A 249 -6.25 -25.58 14.06
N ILE A 250 -5.96 -24.45 13.42
CA ILE A 250 -5.10 -23.41 13.98
C ILE A 250 -5.93 -22.16 14.36
N PRO A 251 -5.60 -21.47 15.46
CA PRO A 251 -6.32 -20.27 15.90
C PRO A 251 -5.72 -18.96 15.37
N TYR A 252 -4.68 -19.02 14.54
CA TYR A 252 -3.94 -17.85 14.04
C TYR A 252 -3.89 -17.81 12.51
N PHE A 253 -3.55 -16.65 11.96
CA PHE A 253 -3.21 -16.48 10.55
C PHE A 253 -1.72 -16.85 10.35
N PRO A 254 -1.40 -17.85 9.51
CA PRO A 254 -0.02 -18.26 9.24
C PRO A 254 0.81 -17.23 8.48
#